data_AF-A0A538RFB9-F1
#
_entry.id   AF-A0A538RFB9-F1
#
_cell.length_a   1.000
_cell.length_b   1.000
_cell.length_c   1.000
_cell.angle_alpha   90.00
_cell.angle_beta   90.00
_cell.angle_gamma   90.00
#
_symmetry.space_group_name_H-M   'P 1'
#
loop_
_entity.id
_entity.type
_entity.pdbx_description
1 polymer ?
#
loop_
_entity_poly.entity_id
_entity_poly.type
_entity_poly.pdbx_seq_one_letter_code
_entity_poly.pdbx_strand_id
1 'polypeptide(L)'
;MWFGGMACSRGIAWAERVARRRPPLLQQPWPANEGRTAELARNKVRDLSEDPRVIELLARDVSEHAARRWRQLQVEVARQG
;
A
#
# COMPACT_ATOMS: atom_id res chain seq x y z
N MET A 1 2.48 15.13 15.19
CA MET A 1 1.73 14.08 14.47
C MET A 1 2.73 13.33 13.60
N TRP A 2 2.93 12.03 13.76
CA TRP A 2 3.98 11.30 13.03
C TRP A 2 3.43 10.72 11.73
N PHE A 3 3.83 11.31 10.59
CA PHE A 3 3.35 10.93 9.27
C PHE A 3 3.64 9.46 8.90
N GLY A 4 4.71 8.87 9.45
CA GLY A 4 5.06 7.46 9.24
C GLY A 4 3.97 6.49 9.74
N GLY A 5 3.34 6.78 10.89
CA GLY A 5 2.22 5.98 11.39
C GLY A 5 1.02 6.00 10.44
N MET A 6 0.72 7.16 9.85
CA MET A 6 -0.37 7.29 8.87
C MET A 6 -0.06 6.61 7.54
N ALA A 7 1.19 6.69 7.05
CA ALA A 7 1.63 5.97 5.86
C ALA A 7 1.48 4.44 6.03
N CYS A 8 1.88 3.92 7.19
CA CYS A 8 1.69 2.50 7.54
C CYS A 8 0.21 2.08 7.47
N SER A 9 -0.68 2.78 8.19
CA SER A 9 -2.12 2.46 8.19
C SER A 9 -2.74 2.56 6.79
N ARG A 10 -2.35 3.56 6.00
CA ARG A 10 -2.86 3.73 4.62
C ARG A 10 -2.36 2.65 3.67
N GLY A 11 -1.12 2.18 3.83
CA GLY A 11 -0.58 1.05 3.09
C GLY A 11 -1.34 -0.24 3.37
N ILE A 12 -1.56 -0.56 4.65
CA ILE A 12 -2.33 -1.74 5.08
C ILE A 12 -3.75 -1.69 4.52
N ALA A 13 -4.47 -0.59 4.77
CA ALA A 13 -5.85 -0.41 4.31
C ALA A 13 -5.97 -0.46 2.78
N TRP A 14 -4.94 -0.02 2.06
CA TRP A 14 -4.90 -0.12 0.61
C TRP A 14 -4.87 -1.57 0.14
N ALA A 15 -3.90 -2.36 0.64
CA ALA A 15 -3.77 -3.77 0.29
C ALA A 15 -5.06 -4.55 0.59
N GLU A 16 -5.64 -4.36 1.77
CA GLU A 16 -6.88 -5.03 2.19
C GLU A 16 -8.08 -4.63 1.32
N ARG A 17 -8.16 -3.36 0.92
CA ARG A 17 -9.22 -2.89 0.02
C ARG A 17 -9.10 -3.51 -1.37
N VAL A 18 -7.88 -3.62 -1.90
CA VAL A 18 -7.64 -4.27 -3.19
C VAL A 18 -7.98 -5.76 -3.11
N ALA A 19 -7.52 -6.44 -2.06
CA ALA A 19 -7.79 -7.86 -1.82
C ALA A 19 -9.30 -8.14 -1.76
N ARG A 20 -10.05 -7.33 -1.00
CA ARG A 20 -11.51 -7.46 -0.89
C ARG A 20 -12.23 -7.20 -2.21
N ARG A 21 -11.76 -6.23 -3.01
CA ARG A 21 -12.41 -5.86 -4.28
C ARG A 21 -12.01 -6.75 -5.45
N ARG A 22 -10.84 -7.35 -5.39
CA ARG A 22 -10.26 -8.18 -6.45
C ARG A 22 -9.58 -9.42 -5.85
N PRO A 23 -10.33 -10.33 -5.20
CA PRO A 23 -9.75 -11.52 -4.58
C PRO A 23 -8.85 -12.36 -5.52
N PRO A 24 -9.18 -12.55 -6.82
CA PRO A 24 -8.31 -13.30 -7.73
C PRO A 24 -6.91 -12.71 -7.89
N LEU A 25 -6.73 -11.40 -7.67
CA LEU A 25 -5.41 -10.78 -7.76
C LEU A 25 -4.48 -11.18 -6.61
N LEU A 26 -5.01 -11.67 -5.48
CA LEU A 26 -4.17 -12.13 -4.37
C LEU A 26 -3.18 -13.22 -4.79
N GLN A 27 -3.43 -13.96 -5.87
CA GLN A 27 -2.47 -14.94 -6.40
C GLN A 27 -1.25 -14.30 -7.09
N GLN A 28 -1.27 -12.98 -7.34
CA GLN A 28 -0.21 -12.24 -8.00
C GLN A 28 0.57 -11.40 -6.99
N PRO A 29 1.87 -11.10 -7.25
CA PRO A 29 2.64 -10.22 -6.39
C PRO A 29 2.04 -8.80 -6.38
N TRP A 30 2.22 -8.09 -5.26
CA TRP A 30 1.92 -6.67 -5.21
C TRP A 30 2.83 -5.92 -6.21
N PRO A 31 2.29 -4.96 -7.00
CA PRO A 31 3.09 -4.26 -8.00
C PRO A 31 4.20 -3.43 -7.37
N ALA A 32 5.31 -3.26 -8.11
CA ALA A 32 6.39 -2.36 -7.73
C ALA A 32 5.90 -0.91 -7.62
N ASN A 33 6.58 -0.09 -6.80
CA ASN A 33 6.25 1.31 -6.59
C ASN A 33 6.71 2.19 -7.77
N GLU A 34 6.16 1.94 -8.95
CA GLU A 34 6.53 2.60 -10.21
C GLU A 34 5.27 2.94 -11.01
N GLY A 35 5.41 3.88 -11.95
CA GLY A 35 4.33 4.35 -12.83
C GLY A 35 3.03 4.60 -12.06
N ARG A 36 1.97 3.89 -12.45
CA ARG A 36 0.62 4.02 -11.85
C ARG A 36 0.57 3.67 -10.35
N THR A 37 1.37 2.72 -9.88
CA THR A 37 1.38 2.36 -8.46
C THR A 37 1.96 3.51 -7.63
N ALA A 38 3.05 4.12 -8.12
CA ALA A 38 3.65 5.29 -7.47
C ALA A 38 2.69 6.49 -7.45
N GLU A 39 2.00 6.75 -8.57
CA GLU A 39 0.96 7.79 -8.63
C GLU A 39 -0.15 7.56 -7.60
N LEU A 40 -0.63 6.32 -7.47
CA LEU A 40 -1.64 5.96 -6.47
C LEU A 40 -1.13 6.11 -5.05
N ALA A 41 0.14 5.76 -4.79
CA ALA A 41 0.78 5.93 -3.50
C ALA A 41 0.91 7.42 -3.11
N ARG A 42 1.32 8.29 -4.04
CA ARG A 42 1.34 9.76 -3.83
C ARG A 42 -0.04 10.30 -3.54
N ASN A 43 -1.04 9.93 -4.33
CA ASN A 43 -2.42 10.36 -4.13
C ASN A 43 -2.97 9.95 -2.75
N LYS A 44 -2.47 8.86 -2.17
CA LYS A 44 -2.84 8.42 -0.82
C LYS A 44 -2.21 9.23 0.29
N VAL A 45 -1.21 10.06 0.04
CA VAL A 45 -0.50 10.84 1.09
C VAL A 45 -0.50 12.33 0.80
N ARG A 46 -1.11 12.75 -0.31
CA ARG A 46 -1.14 14.14 -0.77
C ARG A 46 -1.77 15.11 0.23
N ASP A 47 -2.70 14.64 1.06
CA ASP A 47 -3.34 15.44 2.11
C ASP A 47 -2.50 15.54 3.40
N LEU A 48 -1.37 14.83 3.49
CA LEU A 48 -0.51 14.84 4.67
C LEU A 48 0.58 15.92 4.60
N SER A 49 0.95 16.37 3.41
CA SER A 49 1.98 17.38 3.22
C SER A 49 1.85 18.04 1.85
N GLU A 50 2.27 19.28 1.74
CA GLU A 50 2.44 19.98 0.45
C GLU A 50 3.88 19.89 -0.08
N ASP A 51 4.83 19.41 0.74
CA ASP A 51 6.23 19.23 0.32
C ASP A 51 6.36 17.98 -0.57
N PRO A 52 6.77 18.13 -1.85
CA PRO A 52 6.95 17.00 -2.75
C PRO A 52 7.92 15.94 -2.24
N ARG A 53 8.97 16.32 -1.51
CA ARG A 53 9.96 15.37 -0.97
C ARG A 53 9.34 14.52 0.14
N VAL A 54 8.52 15.11 0.98
CA VAL A 54 7.78 14.39 2.03
C VAL A 54 6.73 13.48 1.39
N ILE A 55 6.03 13.94 0.36
CA ILE A 55 5.08 13.10 -0.40
C ILE A 55 5.78 11.88 -1.00
N GLU A 56 6.94 12.02 -1.65
CA GLU A 56 7.66 10.88 -2.24
C GLU A 56 8.07 9.86 -1.17
N LEU A 57 8.57 10.34 -0.02
CA LEU A 57 8.96 9.47 1.09
C LEU A 57 7.75 8.70 1.64
N LEU A 58 6.65 9.41 1.91
CA LEU A 58 5.43 8.78 2.41
C LEU A 58 4.78 7.85 1.38
N ALA A 59 4.86 8.16 0.09
CA ALA A 59 4.37 7.31 -0.99
C ALA A 59 5.14 5.98 -1.02
N ARG A 60 6.46 6.04 -0.88
CA ARG A 60 7.30 4.84 -0.76
C ARG A 60 6.91 4.02 0.46
N ASP A 61 6.79 4.63 1.64
CA ASP A 61 6.38 3.95 2.87
C ASP A 61 5.00 3.28 2.72
N VAL A 62 4.01 3.99 2.17
CA VAL A 62 2.67 3.44 1.88
C VAL A 62 2.77 2.22 0.98
N SER A 63 3.57 2.27 -0.09
CA SER A 63 3.71 1.14 -1.01
C SER A 63 4.42 -0.05 -0.36
N GLU A 64 5.45 0.18 0.45
CA GLU A 64 6.16 -0.86 1.17
C GLU A 64 5.25 -1.57 2.20
N HIS A 65 4.48 -0.80 2.95
CA HIS A 65 3.50 -1.36 3.89
C HIS A 65 2.36 -2.10 3.19
N ALA A 66 1.88 -1.60 2.04
CA ALA A 66 0.89 -2.31 1.23
C ALA A 66 1.44 -3.65 0.72
N ALA A 67 2.65 -3.68 0.17
CA ALA A 67 3.30 -4.91 -0.28
C ALA A 67 3.53 -5.91 0.87
N ARG A 68 3.90 -5.43 2.06
CA ARG A 68 4.02 -6.27 3.26
C ARG A 68 2.69 -6.89 3.64
N ARG A 69 1.61 -6.09 3.71
CA ARG A 69 0.27 -6.60 4.06
C ARG A 69 -0.25 -7.56 3.00
N TRP A 70 0.00 -7.31 1.73
CA TRP A 70 -0.38 -8.20 0.63
C TRP A 70 0.20 -9.61 0.79
N ARG A 71 1.50 -9.71 1.11
CA ARG A 71 2.16 -10.99 1.40
C ARG A 71 1.54 -11.72 2.60
N GLN A 72 1.14 -10.98 3.64
CA GLN A 72 0.45 -11.58 4.78
C GLN A 72 -0.91 -12.15 4.37
N LEU A 73 -1.70 -11.41 3.59
CA LEU A 73 -2.99 -11.87 3.07
C LEU A 73 -2.85 -13.12 2.19
N GLN A 74 -1.80 -13.19 1.37
CA GLN A 74 -1.49 -14.39 0.58
C GLN A 74 -1.26 -15.61 1.46
N VAL A 75 -0.47 -15.47 2.53
CA VAL A 75 -0.23 -16.56 3.49
C VAL A 75 -1.50 -16.94 4.25
N GLU A 76 -2.33 -15.96 4.63
CA GLU A 76 -3.62 -16.21 5.30
C GLU A 76 -4.56 -17.02 4.41
N VAL A 77 -4.70 -16.66 3.13
CA VAL A 77 -5.54 -17.40 2.17
C VAL A 77 -4.99 -18.80 1.90
N ALA A 78 -3.66 -18.95 1.76
CA ALA A 78 -3.03 -20.25 1.53
C ALA A 78 -3.17 -21.22 2.71
N ARG A 79 -3.43 -20.72 3.93
CA ARG A 79 -3.71 -21.56 5.12
C ARG A 79 -5.17 -21.98 5.25
N GLN A 80 -6.07 -21.32 4.51
CA GLN A 80 -7.52 -21.55 4.56
C GLN A 80 -8.03 -22.46 3.44
N GLY A 81 -7.26 -22.64 2.38
CA GLY A 81 -7.52 -23.59 1.29
C GLY A 81 -6.78 -24.89 1.51
#